data_AF-A0A318RMG3-F1
#
_entry.id   AF-A0A318RMG3-F1
#
_cell.length_a   1.000
_cell.length_b   1.000
_cell.length_c   1.000
_cell.angle_alpha   90.00
_cell.angle_beta   90.00
_cell.angle_gamma   90.00
#
_symmetry.space_group_name_H-M   'P 1'
#
loop_
_entity.id
_entity.type
_entity.pdbx_description
1 polymer ?
#
loop_
_entity_poly.entity_id
_entity_poly.type
_entity_poly.pdbx_seq_one_letter_code
_entity_poly.pdbx_strand_id
1 'polypeptide(L)'
;MIDAAEQVFSEHGLDAAVDEMARVAGVVTRKLYRRFPTEDALISELVPHILSELFGTGHFGLSAPGGDGLAEVLFATGARQASHRGCISRLWNDDKTRLPKDEYRRMVHRLLADASAHRRIREDVTLTDIDSQWAKRANGGNNSRHHRQQLAAGSWPP
;
A
#
# COMPACT_ATOMS: atom_id res chain seq x y z
N MET A 1 5.77 -14.50 8.87
CA MET A 1 5.01 -14.82 7.64
C MET A 1 4.64 -13.54 6.91
N ILE A 2 4.02 -12.57 7.59
CA ILE A 2 3.68 -11.26 7.00
C ILE A 2 4.93 -10.44 6.73
N ASP A 3 5.86 -10.34 7.69
CA ASP A 3 7.15 -9.65 7.50
C ASP A 3 7.96 -10.23 6.33
N ALA A 4 7.95 -11.57 6.18
CA ALA A 4 8.60 -12.24 5.05
C ALA A 4 7.88 -11.96 3.71
N ALA A 5 6.54 -11.84 3.74
CA ALA A 5 5.77 -11.45 2.57
C ALA A 5 6.13 -10.02 2.15
N GLU A 6 6.17 -9.10 3.10
CA GLU A 6 6.53 -7.70 2.86
C GLU A 6 7.92 -7.55 2.26
N GLN A 7 8.90 -8.28 2.81
CA GLN A 7 10.26 -8.28 2.28
C GLN A 7 10.31 -8.80 0.83
N VAL A 8 9.69 -9.96 0.57
CA VAL A 8 9.67 -10.56 -0.77
C VAL A 8 8.95 -9.66 -1.78
N PHE A 9 7.84 -9.04 -1.39
CA PHE A 9 7.10 -8.11 -2.24
C PHE A 9 7.89 -6.83 -2.56
N SER A 10 8.74 -6.37 -1.63
CA SER A 10 9.59 -5.19 -1.83
C SER A 10 10.71 -5.44 -2.83
N GLU A 11 11.25 -6.67 -2.88
CA GLU A 11 12.43 -7.04 -3.67
C GLU A 11 12.06 -7.63 -5.05
N HIS A 12 11.01 -8.45 -5.15
CA HIS A 12 10.75 -9.29 -6.34
C HIS A 12 9.41 -9.00 -7.04
N GLY A 13 8.53 -8.17 -6.45
CA GLY A 13 7.18 -7.93 -6.96
C GLY A 13 6.23 -9.11 -6.74
N LEU A 14 5.00 -8.99 -7.26
CA LEU A 14 3.88 -9.89 -6.94
C LEU A 14 4.01 -11.30 -7.54
N ASP A 15 4.54 -11.43 -8.77
CA ASP A 15 4.53 -12.68 -9.55
C ASP A 15 5.44 -13.78 -8.96
N ALA A 16 6.45 -13.43 -8.14
CA ALA A 16 7.40 -14.37 -7.54
C ALA A 16 7.13 -14.68 -6.07
N ALA A 17 6.06 -14.12 -5.49
CA ALA A 17 5.99 -13.93 -4.06
C ALA A 17 5.78 -15.21 -3.23
N VAL A 18 5.00 -16.18 -3.70
CA VAL A 18 4.64 -17.34 -2.86
C VAL A 18 5.81 -18.33 -2.69
N ASP A 19 6.52 -18.63 -3.78
CA ASP A 19 7.68 -19.53 -3.75
C ASP A 19 8.87 -18.88 -3.04
N GLU A 20 9.10 -17.60 -3.30
CA GLU A 20 10.19 -16.85 -2.67
C GLU A 20 9.89 -16.58 -1.18
N MET A 21 8.63 -16.37 -0.79
CA MET A 21 8.23 -16.34 0.61
C MET A 21 8.46 -17.66 1.33
N ALA A 22 8.22 -18.79 0.67
CA ALA A 22 8.51 -20.10 1.27
C ALA A 22 10.01 -20.25 1.54
N ARG A 23 10.84 -19.78 0.60
CA ARG A 23 12.30 -19.76 0.72
C ARG A 23 12.78 -18.83 1.84
N VAL A 24 12.28 -17.59 1.90
CA VAL A 24 12.69 -16.57 2.89
C VAL A 24 12.17 -16.87 4.30
N ALA A 25 10.92 -17.34 4.42
CA ALA A 25 10.33 -17.63 5.73
C ALA A 25 10.74 -19.02 6.30
N GLY A 26 11.53 -19.81 5.56
CA GLY A 26 11.98 -21.14 6.00
C GLY A 26 10.83 -22.13 6.23
N VAL A 27 9.69 -21.93 5.56
CA VAL A 27 8.49 -22.77 5.71
C VAL A 27 8.31 -23.68 4.51
N VAL A 28 7.84 -24.90 4.78
CA VAL A 28 7.50 -25.86 3.72
C VAL A 28 6.44 -25.25 2.78
N THR A 29 6.76 -25.15 1.50
CA THR A 29 5.92 -24.60 0.41
C THR A 29 4.48 -25.11 0.45
N ARG A 30 4.27 -26.39 0.78
CA ARG A 30 2.94 -27.00 0.94
C ARG A 30 2.06 -26.35 2.03
N LYS A 31 2.64 -25.85 3.13
CA LYS A 31 1.90 -25.11 4.18
C LYS A 31 1.49 -23.72 3.70
N LEU A 32 2.36 -23.05 2.95
CA LEU A 32 2.10 -21.74 2.37
C LEU A 32 1.01 -21.80 1.29
N TYR A 33 1.12 -22.71 0.31
CA TYR A 33 0.08 -22.92 -0.71
C TYR A 33 -1.28 -23.33 -0.12
N ARG A 34 -1.32 -24.03 1.02
CA ARG A 34 -2.58 -24.36 1.69
C ARG A 34 -3.23 -23.15 2.36
N ARG A 35 -2.43 -22.21 2.85
CA ARG A 35 -2.89 -20.99 3.53
C ARG A 35 -3.23 -19.89 2.52
N PHE A 36 -2.40 -19.74 1.49
CA PHE A 36 -2.52 -18.73 0.44
C PHE A 36 -2.40 -19.43 -0.92
N PRO A 37 -3.50 -20.04 -1.40
CA PRO A 37 -3.49 -20.76 -2.68
C PRO A 37 -3.32 -19.83 -3.88
N THR A 38 -3.54 -18.53 -3.70
CA THR A 38 -3.38 -17.50 -4.74
C THR A 38 -2.68 -16.27 -4.17
N GLU A 39 -2.06 -15.50 -5.07
CA GLU A 39 -1.52 -14.17 -4.77
C GLU A 39 -2.61 -13.26 -4.15
N ASP A 40 -3.84 -13.33 -4.65
CA ASP A 40 -4.99 -12.61 -4.10
C ASP A 40 -5.32 -12.97 -2.65
N ALA A 41 -5.21 -14.25 -2.29
CA ALA A 41 -5.45 -14.70 -0.92
C ALA A 41 -4.39 -14.14 0.04
N LEU A 42 -3.14 -14.06 -0.42
CA LEU A 42 -2.04 -13.46 0.34
C LEU A 42 -2.22 -11.94 0.49
N ILE A 43 -2.51 -11.23 -0.60
CA ILE A 43 -2.76 -9.78 -0.56
C ILE A 43 -3.94 -9.45 0.35
N SER A 44 -5.02 -10.24 0.29
CA SER A 44 -6.20 -10.03 1.12
C SER A 44 -5.89 -10.09 2.62
N GLU A 45 -4.88 -10.86 3.03
CA GLU A 45 -4.44 -10.92 4.43
C GLU A 45 -3.41 -9.84 4.77
N LEU A 46 -2.64 -9.34 3.80
CA LEU A 46 -1.69 -8.23 4.02
C LEU A 46 -2.40 -6.86 4.09
N VAL A 47 -3.48 -6.68 3.33
CA VAL A 47 -4.23 -5.42 3.23
C VAL A 47 -4.67 -4.86 4.60
N PRO A 48 -5.28 -5.64 5.51
CA PRO A 48 -5.65 -5.16 6.84
C PRO A 48 -4.46 -4.64 7.65
N HIS A 49 -3.28 -5.26 7.53
CA HIS A 49 -2.09 -4.83 8.24
C HIS A 49 -1.57 -3.49 7.73
N ILE A 50 -1.44 -3.34 6.41
CA ILE A 50 -1.02 -2.07 5.81
C ILE A 50 -2.01 -0.94 6.18
N LEU A 51 -3.31 -1.22 6.16
CA LEU A 51 -4.33 -0.25 6.58
C LEU A 51 -4.16 0.11 8.06
N SER A 52 -4.03 -0.89 8.94
CA SER A 52 -3.82 -0.68 10.38
C SER A 52 -2.61 0.21 10.66
N GLU A 53 -1.51 0.00 9.94
CA GLU A 53 -0.32 0.83 10.06
C GLU A 53 -0.58 2.26 9.60
N LEU A 54 -1.19 2.45 8.42
CA LEU A 54 -1.54 3.77 7.89
C LEU A 54 -2.42 4.54 8.88
N PHE A 55 -3.45 3.88 9.43
CA PHE A 55 -4.28 4.45 10.49
C PHE A 55 -3.46 4.81 11.74
N GLY A 56 -2.58 3.92 12.20
CA GLY A 56 -1.69 4.20 13.33
C GLY A 56 -0.86 5.46 13.12
N THR A 57 -0.28 5.63 11.93
CA THR A 57 0.47 6.84 11.56
C THR A 57 -0.41 8.07 11.52
N GLY A 58 -1.59 7.98 10.90
CA GLY A 58 -2.52 9.11 10.86
C GLY A 58 -2.98 9.53 12.26
N HIS A 59 -3.25 8.58 13.16
CA HIS A 59 -3.63 8.87 14.54
C HIS A 59 -2.49 9.50 15.34
N PHE A 60 -1.26 9.00 15.14
CA PHE A 60 -0.07 9.60 15.74
C PHE A 60 0.09 11.05 15.30
N GLY A 61 0.01 11.34 14.00
CA GLY A 61 0.08 12.70 13.48
C GLY A 61 -1.04 13.60 14.02
N LEU A 62 -2.27 13.08 14.17
CA LEU A 62 -3.39 13.86 14.73
C LEU A 62 -3.21 14.18 16.22
N SER A 63 -2.32 13.46 16.89
CA SER A 63 -1.98 13.69 18.30
C SER A 63 -0.77 14.62 18.45
N ALA A 64 -0.06 14.93 17.36
CA ALA A 64 1.10 15.80 17.38
C ALA A 64 0.65 17.28 17.52
N PRO A 65 1.21 18.04 18.48
CA PRO A 65 0.88 19.45 18.63
C PRO A 65 1.55 20.31 17.54
N GLY A 66 0.97 21.48 17.26
CA GLY A 66 1.67 22.56 16.55
C GLY A 66 1.73 22.44 15.03
N GLY A 67 0.87 21.62 14.41
CA GLY A 67 0.75 21.52 12.95
C GLY A 67 1.80 20.64 12.25
N ASP A 68 2.69 19.98 13.00
CA ASP A 68 3.77 19.15 12.42
C ASP A 68 3.30 17.77 11.97
N GLY A 69 2.16 17.30 12.48
CA GLY A 69 1.64 15.95 12.23
C GLY A 69 1.40 15.64 10.76
N LEU A 70 1.12 16.64 9.92
CA LEU A 70 0.95 16.42 8.48
C LEU A 70 2.25 15.96 7.81
N ALA A 71 3.36 16.63 8.09
CA ALA A 71 4.64 16.31 7.45
C ALA A 71 5.13 14.92 7.86
N GLU A 72 5.00 14.58 9.14
CA GLU A 72 5.32 13.26 9.67
C GLU A 72 4.48 12.16 9.02
N VAL A 73 3.17 12.38 8.91
CA VAL A 73 2.25 11.42 8.28
C VAL A 73 2.57 11.25 6.80
N LEU A 74 2.82 12.34 6.06
CA LEU A 74 3.19 12.25 4.64
C LEU A 74 4.50 11.49 4.43
N PHE A 75 5.50 11.72 5.27
CA PHE A 75 6.78 11.03 5.19
C PHE A 75 6.66 9.54 5.54
N ALA A 76 6.04 9.21 6.68
CA ALA A 76 5.85 7.83 7.13
C ALA A 76 5.00 7.03 6.14
N THR A 77 3.91 7.63 5.64
CA THR A 77 3.09 7.03 4.58
C THR A 77 3.89 6.86 3.29
N GLY A 78 4.69 7.86 2.90
CA GLY A 78 5.58 7.75 1.74
C GLY A 78 6.56 6.58 1.84
N ALA A 79 7.22 6.42 2.99
CA ALA A 79 8.17 5.34 3.26
C ALA A 79 7.51 3.96 3.17
N ARG A 80 6.37 3.76 3.83
CA ARG A 80 5.63 2.49 3.76
C ARG A 80 5.15 2.16 2.37
N GLN A 81 4.66 3.16 1.64
CA GLN A 81 4.24 2.96 0.27
C GLN A 81 5.40 2.55 -0.65
N ALA A 82 6.63 3.00 -0.36
CA ALA A 82 7.82 2.54 -1.06
C ALA A 82 8.19 1.08 -0.72
N SER A 83 7.99 0.65 0.53
CA SER A 83 8.21 -0.74 0.97
C SER A 83 7.20 -1.73 0.38
N HIS A 84 5.95 -1.31 0.15
CA HIS A 84 4.87 -2.19 -0.33
C HIS A 84 4.49 -1.97 -1.80
N ARG A 85 5.42 -1.51 -2.65
CA ARG A 85 5.16 -1.16 -4.05
C ARG A 85 4.44 -2.25 -4.86
N GLY A 86 4.71 -3.53 -4.57
CA GLY A 86 4.02 -4.66 -5.21
C GLY A 86 2.52 -4.67 -4.89
N CYS A 87 2.14 -4.50 -3.62
CA CYS A 87 0.76 -4.64 -3.16
C CYS A 87 -0.05 -3.35 -3.29
N ILE A 88 0.63 -2.20 -3.48
CA ILE A 88 0.01 -0.89 -3.37
C ILE A 88 -1.03 -0.61 -4.44
N SER A 89 -0.82 -1.07 -5.68
CA SER A 89 -1.85 -0.86 -6.71
C SER A 89 -3.12 -1.66 -6.40
N ARG A 90 -2.99 -2.87 -5.84
CA ARG A 90 -4.14 -3.73 -5.50
C ARG A 90 -4.91 -3.15 -4.32
N LEU A 91 -4.22 -2.71 -3.27
CA LEU A 91 -4.83 -2.03 -2.13
C LEU A 91 -5.53 -0.72 -2.55
N TRP A 92 -5.08 -0.02 -3.59
CA TRP A 92 -5.72 1.23 -4.03
C TRP A 92 -6.91 0.99 -4.96
N ASN A 93 -6.98 -0.16 -5.63
CA ASN A 93 -7.99 -0.48 -6.64
C ASN A 93 -9.07 -1.48 -6.19
N ASP A 94 -8.94 -2.13 -5.03
CA ASP A 94 -9.96 -3.05 -4.51
C ASP A 94 -11.13 -2.29 -3.87
N ASP A 95 -12.37 -2.62 -4.24
CA ASP A 95 -13.60 -2.05 -3.68
C ASP A 95 -13.72 -2.30 -2.16
N LYS A 96 -13.21 -3.44 -1.66
CA LYS A 96 -13.21 -3.77 -0.22
C LYS A 96 -12.42 -2.77 0.62
N THR A 97 -11.52 -2.01 -0.01
CA THR A 97 -10.68 -1.02 0.67
C THR A 97 -11.24 0.39 0.58
N ARG A 98 -12.37 0.61 -0.13
CA ARG A 98 -12.95 1.94 -0.36
C ARG A 98 -13.23 2.69 0.95
N LEU A 99 -13.95 2.07 1.88
CA LEU A 99 -14.31 2.70 3.15
C LEU A 99 -13.08 3.04 4.02
N PRO A 100 -12.12 2.12 4.24
CA PRO A 100 -10.86 2.46 4.91
C PRO A 100 -10.09 3.60 4.25
N LYS A 101 -10.04 3.64 2.91
CA LYS A 101 -9.37 4.73 2.18
C LYS A 101 -10.06 6.08 2.43
N ASP A 102 -11.39 6.12 2.38
CA ASP A 102 -12.16 7.34 2.64
C ASP A 102 -11.96 7.84 4.07
N GLU A 103 -11.86 6.93 5.04
CA GLU A 103 -11.56 7.29 6.42
C GLU A 103 -10.13 7.82 6.59
N TYR A 104 -9.15 7.16 5.98
CA TYR A 104 -7.78 7.62 5.98
C TYR A 104 -7.65 8.99 5.28
N ARG A 105 -8.41 9.24 4.19
CA ARG A 105 -8.50 10.59 3.58
C ARG A 105 -8.93 11.61 4.61
N ARG A 106 -10.06 11.36 5.30
CA ARG A 106 -10.60 12.29 6.32
C ARG A 106 -9.58 12.62 7.41
N MET A 107 -8.72 11.67 7.78
CA MET A 107 -7.62 11.94 8.71
C MET A 107 -6.58 12.89 8.13
N VAL A 108 -6.14 12.66 6.89
CA VAL A 108 -5.20 13.56 6.20
C VAL A 108 -5.80 14.95 5.99
N HIS A 109 -7.11 15.06 5.71
CA HIS A 109 -7.82 16.35 5.64
C HIS A 109 -7.71 17.12 6.97
N ARG A 110 -7.90 16.45 8.11
CA ARG A 110 -7.78 17.07 9.43
C ARG A 110 -6.36 17.55 9.72
N LEU A 111 -5.36 16.76 9.34
CA LEU A 111 -3.94 17.13 9.46
C LEU A 111 -3.60 18.35 8.61
N LEU A 112 -4.13 18.44 7.40
CA LEU A 112 -3.92 19.60 6.54
C LEU A 112 -4.52 20.86 7.15
N ALA A 113 -5.74 20.76 7.68
CA ALA A 113 -6.40 21.89 8.35
C ALA A 113 -5.62 22.36 9.58
N ASP A 114 -5.11 21.43 10.41
CA ASP A 114 -4.29 21.76 11.58
C ASP A 114 -2.95 22.42 11.19
N ALA A 115 -2.26 21.87 10.19
CA ALA A 115 -1.02 22.43 9.66
C ALA A 115 -1.23 23.84 9.07
N SER A 116 -2.37 24.07 8.40
CA SER A 116 -2.77 25.38 7.89
C SER A 116 -3.02 26.39 9.01
N ALA A 117 -3.75 25.99 10.06
CA ALA A 117 -4.03 26.85 11.21
C ALA A 117 -2.74 27.31 11.92
N HIS A 118 -1.72 26.45 11.92
CA HIS A 118 -0.39 26.74 12.47
C HIS A 118 0.60 27.35 11.45
N ARG A 119 0.15 27.66 10.23
CA ARG A 119 0.98 28.22 9.13
C ARG A 119 2.24 27.41 8.82
N ARG A 120 2.15 26.07 8.95
CA ARG A 120 3.25 25.13 8.62
C ARG A 120 3.31 24.75 7.14
N ILE A 121 2.25 25.05 6.39
CA ILE A 121 2.15 24.82 4.96
C ILE A 121 1.89 26.13 4.23
N ARG A 122 2.27 26.18 2.95
CA ARG A 122 1.85 27.28 2.08
C ARG A 122 0.35 27.21 1.83
N GLU A 123 -0.29 28.38 1.75
CA GLU A 123 -1.74 28.54 1.54
C GLU A 123 -2.21 28.01 0.16
N ASP A 124 -1.27 27.75 -0.76
CA ASP A 124 -1.54 27.19 -2.09
C ASP A 124 -1.64 25.65 -2.11
N VAL A 125 -1.29 24.97 -1.02
CA VAL A 125 -1.41 23.51 -0.91
C VAL A 125 -2.87 23.16 -0.66
N THR A 126 -3.48 22.51 -1.66
CA THR A 126 -4.90 22.17 -1.61
C THR A 126 -5.12 20.68 -1.45
N LEU A 127 -6.35 20.34 -1.07
CA LEU A 127 -6.83 18.96 -1.01
C LEU A 127 -6.67 18.23 -2.35
N THR A 128 -6.75 18.97 -3.45
CA THR A 128 -6.56 18.44 -4.80
C THR A 128 -5.15 17.89 -5.01
N ASP A 129 -4.13 18.41 -4.32
CA ASP A 129 -2.76 17.92 -4.41
C ASP A 129 -2.61 16.54 -3.74
N ILE A 130 -3.29 16.35 -2.60
CA ILE A 130 -3.36 15.07 -1.89
C ILE A 130 -4.15 14.05 -2.72
N ASP A 131 -5.31 14.45 -3.24
CA ASP A 131 -6.16 13.58 -4.06
C ASP A 131 -5.47 13.16 -5.36
N SER A 132 -4.73 14.08 -5.99
CA SER A 132 -3.95 13.80 -7.21
C SER A 132 -2.80 12.84 -6.95
N GLN A 133 -2.15 12.93 -5.79
CA GLN A 133 -1.11 11.97 -5.40
C GLN A 133 -1.68 10.55 -5.29
N TRP A 134 -2.89 10.42 -4.74
CA TRP A 134 -3.53 9.11 -4.55
C TRP A 134 -4.05 8.53 -5.87
N ALA A 135 -4.61 9.38 -6.74
CA ALA A 135 -5.06 8.99 -8.08
C ALA A 135 -3.90 8.47 -8.96
N LYS A 136 -2.74 9.14 -8.91
CA LYS A 136 -1.53 8.69 -9.63
C LYS A 136 -1.08 7.29 -9.17
N ARG A 137 -1.22 6.99 -7.88
CA ARG A 137 -0.82 5.69 -7.30
C ARG A 137 -1.84 4.58 -7.59
N ALA A 138 -3.13 4.90 -7.67
CA ALA A 138 -4.16 3.97 -8.14
C ALA A 138 -3.95 3.57 -9.62
N ASN A 139 -3.66 4.54 -10.49
CA ASN A 139 -3.48 4.31 -11.93
C ASN A 139 -2.12 3.72 -12.35
N GLY A 140 -1.07 3.91 -11.54
CA GLY A 140 0.29 3.44 -11.86
C GLY A 140 0.44 1.93 -12.05
N GLY A 141 -0.46 1.11 -11.47
CA GLY A 141 -0.40 -0.35 -11.63
C GLY A 141 -1.20 -0.93 -12.80
N ASN A 142 -2.01 -0.13 -13.51
CA ASN A 142 -2.77 -0.62 -14.67
C ASN A 142 -1.85 -0.78 -15.91
N ASN A 143 -0.81 0.04 -16.04
CA ASN A 143 0.03 0.10 -17.24
C ASN A 143 0.93 -1.15 -17.42
N SER A 144 1.25 -1.86 -16.33
CA SER A 144 2.08 -3.07 -16.38
C SER A 144 1.33 -4.33 -16.87
N ARG A 145 -0.02 -4.30 -16.86
CA ARG A 145 -0.85 -5.47 -17.21
C ARG A 145 -1.06 -5.63 -18.72
N HIS A 146 -1.24 -4.52 -19.44
CA HIS A 146 -1.48 -4.58 -20.89
C HIS A 146 -0.24 -5.03 -21.68
N HIS A 147 0.96 -4.73 -21.20
CA HIS A 147 2.19 -5.06 -21.93
C HIS A 147 2.65 -6.52 -21.76
N ARG A 148 2.17 -7.24 -20.72
CA ARG A 148 2.61 -8.62 -20.41
C ARG A 148 1.58 -9.71 -20.73
N GLN A 149 0.28 -9.41 -20.82
CA GLN A 149 -0.71 -10.40 -21.28
C GLN A 149 -0.55 -10.78 -22.76
N GLN A 150 0.20 -10.02 -23.56
CA GLN A 150 0.52 -10.39 -24.95
C GLN A 150 1.66 -11.42 -25.08
N LEU A 151 2.42 -11.71 -24.01
CA LEU A 151 3.61 -12.59 -24.09
C LEU A 151 3.40 -13.97 -23.43
N ALA A 152 2.31 -14.21 -22.70
CA ALA A 152 2.08 -15.45 -21.95
C ALA A 152 1.14 -16.46 -22.64
N ALA A 153 0.89 -16.32 -23.95
CA ALA A 153 0.07 -17.26 -24.73
C ALA A 153 0.87 -18.44 -25.33
N GLY A 154 2.06 -18.76 -24.79
CA GLY A 154 2.95 -19.78 -25.32
C GLY A 154 3.32 -20.86 -24.30
N SER A 155 2.60 -21.98 -24.37
CA SER A 155 3.00 -23.35 -23.98
C SER A 155 3.40 -23.64 -22.52
N TRP A 156 2.59 -24.49 -21.87
CA TRP A 156 2.98 -25.32 -20.72
C TRP A 156 3.02 -26.79 -21.21
N PRO A 157 4.10 -27.57 -20.99
CA PRO A 157 4.14 -28.99 -21.35
C PRO A 157 3.50 -29.86 -20.24
N PRO A 158 3.11 -31.11 -20.55
CA PRO A 158 2.20 -31.93 -19.73
C PRO A 158 2.77 -32.39 -18.38
#